data_AF-A0A820K4K1-F1
#
_entry.id   AF-A0A820K4K1-F1
#
_cell.length_a   1.000
_cell.length_b   1.000
_cell.length_c   1.000
_cell.angle_alpha   90.00
_cell.angle_beta   90.00
_cell.angle_gamma   90.00
#
_symmetry.space_group_name_H-M   'P 1'
#
loop_
_entity.id
_entity.type
_entity.pdbx_description
1 polymer ?
#
loop_
_entity_poly.entity_id
_entity_poly.type
_entity_poly.pdbx_seq_one_letter_code
_entity_poly.pdbx_strand_id
1 'polypeptide(L)'
;MKELTFEQLRIYKQAINQSITQYYVKVIELCKRVDTSMTDSMKLQYLMAGVKQSLKLHIALYDPQSPEAFLSYGRKLEDTLSLTNTDDDLNQYNNHHNTSYDRQPTTSTINSRQDVDQ
;
A
#
# COMPACT_ATOMS: atom_id res chain seq x y z
N MET A 1 24.33 14.48 -24.24
CA MET A 1 22.84 14.42 -24.15
C MET A 1 22.31 13.00 -23.92
N LYS A 2 22.70 11.98 -24.70
CA LYS A 2 22.22 10.59 -24.50
C LYS A 2 22.55 9.99 -23.11
N GLU A 3 23.71 10.35 -22.57
CA GLU A 3 24.18 9.83 -21.27
C GLU A 3 23.31 10.33 -20.09
N LEU A 4 22.88 11.60 -20.12
CA LEU A 4 21.99 12.17 -19.10
C LEU A 4 20.60 11.52 -19.13
N THR A 5 20.07 11.21 -20.32
CA THR A 5 18.77 10.55 -20.45
C THR A 5 18.82 9.09 -20.01
N PHE A 6 19.95 8.42 -20.21
CA PHE A 6 20.16 7.05 -19.74
C PHE A 6 20.25 7.01 -18.21
N GLU A 7 21.05 7.90 -17.62
CA GLU A 7 21.15 7.99 -16.16
C GLU A 7 19.79 8.32 -15.53
N GLN A 8 19.04 9.25 -16.13
CA GLN A 8 17.68 9.55 -15.70
C GLN A 8 16.77 8.31 -15.71
N LEU A 9 16.77 7.51 -16.78
CA LEU A 9 16.00 6.27 -16.85
C LEU A 9 16.41 5.28 -15.75
N ARG A 10 17.73 5.13 -15.52
CA ARG A 10 18.30 4.21 -14.54
C ARG A 10 17.90 4.53 -13.10
N ILE A 11 17.83 5.81 -12.73
CA ILE A 11 17.52 6.24 -11.37
C ILE A 11 16.04 6.53 -11.14
N TYR A 12 15.22 6.52 -12.19
CA TYR A 12 13.81 6.91 -12.09
C TYR A 12 13.01 5.90 -11.27
N LYS A 13 12.37 6.38 -10.21
CA LYS A 13 11.52 5.60 -9.31
C LYS A 13 10.13 6.20 -9.24
N GLN A 14 9.13 5.35 -9.02
CA GLN A 14 7.76 5.76 -8.78
C GLN A 14 7.70 6.58 -7.50
N ALA A 15 7.22 7.83 -7.60
CA ALA A 15 6.98 8.67 -6.43
C ALA A 15 5.76 8.17 -5.63
N ILE A 16 5.70 8.51 -4.34
CA ILE A 16 4.63 8.06 -3.42
C ILE A 16 3.24 8.45 -3.94
N ASN A 17 3.11 9.68 -4.47
CA ASN A 17 1.88 10.24 -5.02
C ASN A 17 1.69 9.99 -6.52
N GLN A 18 2.56 9.20 -7.15
CA GLN A 18 2.47 8.88 -8.56
C GLN A 18 1.74 7.55 -8.76
N SER A 19 0.69 7.56 -9.58
CA SER A 19 -0.03 6.34 -9.94
C SER A 19 0.82 5.43 -10.84
N ILE A 20 0.49 4.14 -10.86
CA ILE A 20 1.18 3.15 -11.69
C ILE A 20 1.10 3.51 -13.17
N THR A 21 -0.01 4.11 -13.61
CA THR A 21 -0.21 4.55 -15.00
C THR A 21 0.71 5.72 -15.35
N GLN A 22 0.81 6.73 -14.47
CA GLN A 22 1.70 7.87 -14.68
C GLN A 22 3.16 7.42 -14.68
N TYR A 23 3.54 6.56 -13.74
CA TYR A 23 4.87 5.96 -13.67
C TYR A 23 5.22 5.20 -14.95
N TYR A 24 4.31 4.33 -15.41
CA TYR A 24 4.47 3.56 -16.64
C TYR A 24 4.73 4.45 -17.85
N VAL A 25 3.85 5.44 -18.10
CA VAL A 25 3.98 6.36 -19.24
C VAL A 25 5.35 7.04 -19.20
N LYS A 26 5.77 7.50 -18.02
CA LYS A 26 7.06 8.19 -17.89
C LYS A 26 8.26 7.30 -18.19
N VAL A 27 8.27 6.07 -17.69
CA VAL A 27 9.35 5.11 -17.99
C VAL A 27 9.39 4.80 -19.48
N ILE A 28 8.24 4.55 -20.11
CA ILE A 28 8.17 4.27 -21.56
C ILE A 28 8.67 5.46 -22.39
N GLU A 29 8.32 6.70 -22.01
CA GLU A 29 8.87 7.90 -22.64
C GLU A 29 10.39 7.98 -22.51
N LEU A 30 10.93 7.71 -21.33
CA LEU A 30 12.37 7.71 -21.09
C LEU A 30 13.08 6.63 -21.90
N CYS A 31 12.53 5.40 -21.95
CA CYS A 31 13.02 4.32 -22.80
C CYS A 31 13.10 4.77 -24.26
N LYS A 32 12.03 5.36 -24.81
CA LYS A 32 12.00 5.85 -26.21
C LYS A 32 13.02 6.95 -26.49
N ARG A 33 13.32 7.81 -25.51
CA ARG A 33 14.33 8.88 -25.65
C ARG A 33 15.75 8.33 -25.64
N VAL A 34 16.00 7.28 -24.86
CA VAL A 34 17.29 6.58 -24.78
C VAL A 34 17.51 5.74 -26.05
N ASP A 35 16.51 4.92 -26.39
CA ASP A 35 16.51 4.01 -27.52
C ASP A 35 15.07 3.70 -27.97
N THR A 36 14.73 4.12 -29.19
CA THR A 36 13.40 3.88 -29.78
C THR A 36 13.11 2.40 -30.05
N SER A 37 14.16 1.58 -30.16
CA SER A 37 14.09 0.14 -30.41
C SER A 37 14.28 -0.71 -29.15
N MET A 38 14.23 -0.09 -27.95
CA MET A 38 14.39 -0.79 -26.69
C MET A 38 13.38 -1.94 -26.57
N THR A 39 13.88 -3.12 -26.20
CA THR A 39 13.07 -4.34 -26.08
C THR A 39 12.11 -4.26 -24.91
N ASP A 40 11.03 -5.02 -24.99
CA ASP A 40 10.03 -5.07 -23.91
C ASP A 40 10.58 -5.67 -22.62
N SER A 41 11.51 -6.62 -22.73
CA SER A 41 12.23 -7.15 -21.57
C SER A 41 13.03 -6.06 -20.84
N MET A 42 13.76 -5.21 -21.56
CA MET A 42 14.49 -4.09 -20.95
C MET A 42 13.55 -3.05 -20.34
N LYS A 43 12.46 -2.68 -21.04
CA LYS A 43 11.44 -1.77 -20.48
C LYS A 43 10.88 -2.33 -19.18
N LEU A 44 10.58 -3.62 -19.16
CA LEU A 44 10.06 -4.29 -17.98
C LEU A 44 11.06 -4.30 -16.82
N GLN A 45 12.36 -4.50 -17.10
CA GLN A 45 13.41 -4.39 -16.07
C GLN A 45 13.42 -3.01 -15.42
N TYR A 46 13.30 -1.93 -16.21
CA TYR A 46 13.24 -0.57 -15.66
C TYR A 46 11.96 -0.34 -14.83
N LEU A 47 10.81 -0.83 -15.30
CA LEU A 47 9.55 -0.76 -14.57
C LEU A 47 9.64 -1.51 -13.22
N MET A 48 10.21 -2.72 -13.22
CA MET A 48 10.44 -3.54 -12.02
C MET A 48 11.44 -2.92 -11.04
N ALA A 49 12.47 -2.25 -11.56
CA ALA A 49 13.50 -1.64 -10.73
C ALA A 49 12.97 -0.43 -9.95
N GLY A 50 12.09 0.37 -10.55
CA GLY A 50 11.64 1.64 -10.00
C GLY A 50 10.24 1.65 -9.38
N VAL A 51 9.44 0.58 -9.51
CA VAL A 51 8.09 0.51 -8.92
C VAL A 51 8.12 0.65 -7.39
N LYS A 52 7.11 1.32 -6.83
CA LYS A 52 7.03 1.56 -5.38
C LYS A 52 6.90 0.25 -4.59
N GLN A 53 7.47 0.23 -3.39
CA GLN A 53 7.58 -0.98 -2.57
C GLN A 53 6.21 -1.62 -2.23
N SER A 54 5.17 -0.80 -2.03
CA SER A 54 3.82 -1.29 -1.73
C SER A 54 3.21 -2.14 -2.86
N LEU A 55 3.64 -1.93 -4.11
CA LEU A 55 3.21 -2.74 -5.25
C LEU A 55 4.22 -3.82 -5.62
N LYS A 56 5.50 -3.56 -5.34
CA LYS A 56 6.64 -4.36 -5.84
C LYS A 56 6.50 -5.85 -5.55
N LEU A 57 6.15 -6.22 -4.32
CA LEU A 57 6.01 -7.63 -3.93
C LEU A 57 4.93 -8.33 -4.76
N HIS A 58 3.73 -7.73 -4.83
CA HIS A 58 2.62 -8.32 -5.57
C HIS A 58 2.92 -8.44 -7.06
N ILE A 59 3.52 -7.42 -7.66
CA ILE A 59 3.85 -7.47 -9.09
C ILE A 59 4.96 -8.50 -9.36
N ALA A 60 5.97 -8.62 -8.48
CA ALA A 60 7.00 -9.64 -8.61
C ALA A 60 6.42 -11.07 -8.53
N LEU A 61 5.43 -11.31 -7.66
CA LEU A 61 4.73 -12.58 -7.57
C LEU A 61 3.85 -12.88 -8.79
N TYR A 62 3.30 -11.84 -9.42
CA TYR A 62 2.55 -11.98 -10.68
C TYR A 62 3.45 -12.32 -11.87
N ASP A 63 4.74 -11.94 -11.81
CA ASP A 63 5.74 -12.18 -12.86
C ASP A 63 5.27 -11.76 -14.27
N PRO A 64 5.00 -10.45 -14.48
CA PRO A 64 4.51 -9.97 -15.77
C PRO A 64 5.52 -10.22 -16.88
N GLN A 65 5.09 -10.80 -18.00
CA GLN A 65 5.97 -11.10 -19.15
C GLN A 65 6.07 -9.96 -20.18
N SER A 66 5.36 -8.84 -19.95
CA SER A 66 5.42 -7.66 -20.82
C SER A 66 5.12 -6.37 -20.05
N PRO A 67 5.53 -5.19 -20.59
CA PRO A 67 5.17 -3.88 -20.05
C PRO A 67 3.65 -3.68 -19.92
N GLU A 68 2.87 -4.20 -20.86
CA GLU A 68 1.41 -4.11 -20.85
C GLU A 68 0.80 -4.98 -19.74
N ALA A 69 1.35 -6.18 -19.51
CA ALA A 69 0.93 -7.04 -18.42
C ALA A 69 1.25 -6.39 -17.06
N PHE A 70 2.43 -5.78 -16.93
CA PHE A 70 2.81 -4.96 -15.77
C PHE A 70 1.78 -3.87 -15.50
N LEU A 71 1.42 -3.07 -16.51
CA LEU A 71 0.47 -1.97 -16.36
C LEU A 71 -0.93 -2.48 -15.99
N SER A 72 -1.40 -3.53 -16.67
CA SER A 72 -2.72 -4.12 -16.46
C SER A 72 -2.87 -4.63 -15.03
N TYR A 73 -1.90 -5.40 -14.54
CA TYR A 73 -1.93 -5.93 -13.18
C TYR A 73 -1.71 -4.83 -12.13
N GLY A 74 -0.79 -3.90 -12.38
CA GLY A 74 -0.52 -2.77 -11.49
C GLY A 74 -1.75 -1.89 -11.27
N ARG A 75 -2.58 -1.66 -12.30
CA ARG A 75 -3.86 -0.94 -12.17
C ARG A 75 -4.82 -1.68 -11.24
N LYS A 76 -5.01 -2.98 -11.48
CA LYS A 76 -5.87 -3.83 -10.62
C LYS A 76 -5.44 -3.78 -9.16
N LEU A 77 -4.12 -3.77 -8.89
CA LEU A 77 -3.60 -3.64 -7.53
C LEU A 77 -3.90 -2.27 -6.92
N GLU A 78 -3.67 -1.17 -7.64
CA GLU A 78 -3.99 0.17 -7.12
C GLU A 78 -5.50 0.32 -6.85
N ASP A 79 -6.34 -0.22 -7.72
CA ASP A 79 -7.80 -0.24 -7.52
C ASP A 79 -8.18 -1.05 -6.29
N THR A 80 -7.61 -2.25 -6.13
CA THR A 80 -7.87 -3.13 -4.96
C THR A 80 -7.43 -2.49 -3.65
N LEU A 81 -6.23 -1.90 -3.61
CA LEU A 81 -5.70 -1.24 -2.43
C LEU A 81 -6.51 0.02 -2.08
N SER A 82 -7.06 0.71 -3.08
CA SER A 82 -7.92 1.87 -2.85
C SER A 82 -9.23 1.46 -2.18
N LEU A 83 -9.79 0.29 -2.53
CA LEU A 83 -11.00 -0.25 -1.89
C LEU A 83 -10.76 -0.69 -0.45
N THR A 84 -9.61 -1.31 -0.14
CA THR A 84 -9.32 -1.77 1.23
C THR A 84 -9.01 -0.63 2.20
N ASN A 85 -8.46 0.49 1.71
CA ASN A 85 -8.26 1.67 2.56
C ASN A 85 -9.59 2.31 3.01
N THR A 86 -10.67 2.13 2.25
CA THR A 86 -12.01 2.61 2.64
C THR A 86 -12.68 1.77 3.74
N ASP A 87 -12.29 0.50 3.92
CA ASP A 87 -12.87 -0.36 4.95
C ASP A 87 -12.31 -0.06 6.35
N ASP A 88 -11.08 0.43 6.45
CA ASP A 88 -10.48 0.85 7.72
C ASP A 88 -11.14 2.15 8.27
N ASP A 89 -11.55 3.07 7.39
CA ASP A 89 -12.26 4.30 7.80
C ASP A 89 -13.70 4.05 8.28
N LEU A 90 -14.35 2.98 7.82
CA LEU A 90 -15.71 2.60 8.27
C LEU A 90 -15.74 1.98 9.67
N ASN A 91 -14.62 1.41 10.14
CA ASN A 91 -14.51 0.85 11.49
C ASN A 91 -14.25 1.90 12.57
N GLN A 92 -13.89 3.13 12.21
CA GLN A 92 -13.66 4.22 13.19
C GLN A 92 -14.96 4.95 13.59
N TYR A 93 -16.06 4.76 12.84
CA TYR A 93 -17.35 5.37 13.14
C TYR A 93 -18.17 4.67 14.23
N ASN A 94 -17.78 3.46 14.66
CA ASN A 94 -18.52 2.69 15.68
C ASN A 94 -18.00 2.84 17.12
N ASN A 95 -16.99 3.68 17.39
CA ASN A 95 -16.38 3.78 18.72
C ASN A 95 -16.65 5.08 19.50
N HIS A 96 -17.62 5.91 19.09
CA HIS A 96 -17.86 7.22 19.73
C HIS A 96 -19.25 7.44 20.35
N HIS A 97 -20.03 6.40 20.65
CA HIS A 97 -21.27 6.54 21.43
C HIS A 97 -21.37 5.49 22.55
N ASN A 98 -20.82 5.77 23.74
CA ASN A 98 -21.65 6.28 24.83
C ASN A 98 -20.81 6.53 26.09
N THR A 99 -20.88 7.79 26.49
CA THR A 99 -20.45 8.34 27.77
C THR A 99 -21.33 7.84 28.91
N SER A 100 -20.66 7.53 30.02
CA SER A 100 -21.04 7.94 31.39
C SER A 100 -22.48 7.71 31.86
N TYR A 101 -22.68 6.69 32.70
CA TYR A 101 -23.62 6.78 33.82
C TYR A 101 -22.95 6.34 35.13
N ASP A 102 -22.93 7.31 36.04
CA ASP A 102 -22.87 7.28 37.50
C ASP A 102 -22.34 6.04 38.23
N ARG A 103 -21.27 6.28 39.00
CA ARG A 103 -21.00 5.59 40.24
C ARG A 103 -21.98 6.09 41.31
N GLN A 104 -22.79 5.20 41.88
CA GLN A 104 -23.24 5.35 43.26
C GLN A 104 -22.69 4.19 44.13
N PRO A 105 -22.24 4.49 45.37
CA PRO A 105 -21.75 3.48 46.29
C PRO A 105 -22.92 2.90 47.08
N THR A 106 -23.14 1.58 46.99
CA THR A 106 -24.01 0.87 47.93
C THR A 106 -23.16 0.34 49.08
N THR A 107 -23.33 1.00 50.22
CA THR A 107 -22.97 0.51 51.55
C THR A 107 -23.83 -0.70 51.95
N SER A 108 -23.20 -1.55 52.76
CA SER A 108 -23.77 -2.41 53.80
C SER A 108 -24.09 -3.86 53.43
N THR A 109 -23.78 -4.92 54.19
CA THR A 109 -22.98 -5.18 55.42
C THR A 109 -23.31 -6.66 55.81
N ILE A 110 -22.34 -7.41 56.37
CA ILE A 110 -22.51 -8.61 57.28
C ILE A 110 -22.90 -9.94 56.59
N ASN A 111 -22.27 -11.11 56.82
CA ASN A 111 -21.65 -11.65 58.04
C ASN A 111 -20.63 -12.78 57.74
N SER A 112 -19.45 -12.72 58.35
CA SER A 112 -18.57 -13.87 58.51
C SER A 112 -18.84 -14.52 59.88
N ARG A 113 -19.43 -15.72 59.87
CA ARG A 113 -19.34 -16.64 61.01
C ARG A 113 -18.01 -17.38 60.90
N GLN A 114 -17.14 -17.19 61.87
CA GLN A 114 -16.07 -18.12 62.18
C GLN A 114 -16.06 -18.41 63.67
N ASP A 115 -15.80 -19.68 63.93
CA ASP A 115 -16.11 -20.43 65.13
C ASP A 115 -15.31 -20.03 66.37
N VAL A 116 -15.94 -20.31 67.51
CA VAL A 116 -15.36 -20.31 68.84
C VAL A 116 -14.50 -21.56 68.99
N ASP A 117 -13.22 -21.40 69.33
CA ASP A 117 -12.45 -22.46 69.98
C ASP A 117 -11.45 -21.86 70.99
N GLN A 118 -11.58 -22.37 72.22
CA GLN A 118 -10.71 -22.30 73.42
C GLN A 118 -10.65 -21.00 74.25
#